data_AF-A0A0E3XCB3-F1
#
_entry.id   AF-A0A0E3XCB3-F1
#
_cell.length_a   1.000
_cell.length_b   1.000
_cell.length_c   1.000
_cell.angle_alpha   90.00
_cell.angle_beta   90.00
_cell.angle_gamma   90.00
#
_symmetry.space_group_name_H-M   'P 1'
#
loop_
_entity.id
_entity.type
_entity.pdbx_description
1 polymer ?
#
loop_
_entity_poly.entity_id
_entity_poly.type
_entity_poly.pdbx_seq_one_letter_code
_entity_poly.pdbx_strand_id
1 'polypeptide(L)'
;HNNELDLMLDHLTRGSRELKVVSIVGMGGIGKTTFATRIYYDPVIVSRFDTRPMVTVSQEFYVRRLLLGLLNSITSIPREICNESDGQLADRLRKGLKGRRYLIFIDDIWSTEAWDDMKLCFPDDGNGSRILLTTRNTEVAEYASMNEPPFHRMRLLSFDESWNLFHSKVFTKKEGFLEVEKDKNLEEVAKKCLEDLIDRSLVFADKGSTRNGKIKTCKMHDLLHGFCLREAQR
;
A
#
# COMPACT_ATOMS: atom_id res chain seq x y z
N HIS A 1 3.55 -3.04 -15.90
CA HIS A 1 3.97 -2.54 -14.58
C HIS A 1 5.31 -1.79 -14.55
N ASN A 2 6.41 -2.26 -15.16
CA ASN A 2 7.67 -1.47 -15.14
C ASN A 2 7.50 -0.09 -15.81
N ASN A 3 6.81 -0.01 -16.95
CA ASN A 3 6.51 1.29 -17.58
C ASN A 3 5.65 2.21 -16.71
N GLU A 4 4.70 1.67 -15.93
CA GLU A 4 3.86 2.48 -15.03
C GLU A 4 4.66 3.01 -13.84
N LEU A 5 5.57 2.20 -13.31
CA LEU A 5 6.50 2.63 -12.27
C LEU A 5 7.38 3.77 -12.78
N ASP A 6 7.99 3.61 -13.95
CA ASP A 6 8.87 4.63 -14.53
C ASP A 6 8.13 5.95 -14.79
N LEU A 7 6.88 5.89 -15.27
CA LEU A 7 6.02 7.06 -15.45
C LEU A 7 5.71 7.77 -14.11
N MET A 8 5.41 7.01 -13.06
CA MET A 8 5.19 7.56 -11.72
C MET A 8 6.45 8.23 -11.17
N LEU A 9 7.61 7.58 -11.33
CA LEU A 9 8.90 8.11 -10.88
C LEU A 9 9.27 9.40 -11.62
N ASP A 10 9.08 9.44 -12.93
CA ASP A 10 9.32 10.63 -13.74
C ASP A 10 8.43 11.79 -13.29
N HIS A 11 7.13 11.54 -13.12
CA HIS A 11 6.16 12.55 -12.73
C HIS A 11 6.40 13.12 -11.31
N LEU A 12 6.84 12.27 -10.38
CA LEU A 12 7.19 12.71 -9.01
C LEU A 12 8.51 13.49 -8.96
N THR A 13 9.45 13.22 -9.87
CA THR A 13 10.82 13.78 -9.81
C THR A 13 11.04 14.98 -10.73
N ARG A 14 10.20 15.12 -11.77
CA ARG A 14 10.28 16.17 -12.80
C ARG A 14 9.02 17.07 -12.78
N GLY A 15 9.00 18.08 -13.65
CA GLY A 15 7.84 18.96 -13.85
C GLY A 15 7.78 20.19 -12.92
N SER A 16 6.55 20.62 -12.61
CA SER A 16 6.27 21.88 -11.90
C SER A 16 6.99 21.96 -10.55
N ARG A 17 7.33 23.20 -10.16
CA ARG A 17 7.90 23.52 -8.86
C ARG A 17 6.84 23.69 -7.77
N GLU A 18 5.58 23.85 -8.14
CA GLU A 18 4.45 23.90 -7.21
C GLU A 18 4.25 22.54 -6.52
N LEU A 19 3.59 22.58 -5.37
CA LEU A 19 3.11 21.41 -4.68
C LEU A 19 2.06 20.70 -5.54
N LYS A 20 2.29 19.41 -5.81
CA LYS A 20 1.35 18.58 -6.57
C LYS A 20 0.97 17.31 -5.83
N VAL A 21 -0.30 16.93 -5.97
CA VAL A 21 -0.83 15.64 -5.51
C VAL A 21 -0.79 14.65 -6.67
N VAL A 22 -0.26 13.46 -6.41
CA VAL A 22 -0.21 12.34 -7.35
C VAL A 22 -0.97 11.19 -6.72
N SER A 23 -2.11 10.84 -7.31
CA SER A 23 -3.05 9.88 -6.74
C SER A 23 -3.04 8.53 -7.46
N ILE A 24 -3.09 7.46 -6.66
CA ILE A 24 -3.27 6.08 -7.09
C ILE A 24 -4.65 5.60 -6.61
N VAL A 25 -5.51 5.23 -7.55
CA VAL A 25 -6.90 4.83 -7.27
C VAL A 25 -7.16 3.40 -7.71
N GLY A 26 -8.01 2.69 -6.96
CA GLY A 26 -8.38 1.32 -7.27
C GLY A 26 -9.10 0.63 -6.12
N MET A 27 -9.69 -0.53 -6.41
CA MET A 27 -10.48 -1.31 -5.45
C MET A 27 -9.69 -1.74 -4.21
N GLY A 28 -10.41 -2.13 -3.14
CA GLY A 28 -9.78 -2.76 -1.98
C GLY A 28 -9.00 -4.03 -2.37
N GLY A 29 -7.83 -4.25 -1.77
CA GLY A 29 -7.01 -5.44 -2.05
C GLY A 29 -6.26 -5.45 -3.39
N ILE A 30 -6.46 -4.45 -4.27
CA ILE A 30 -5.84 -4.41 -5.61
C ILE A 30 -4.32 -4.13 -5.62
N GLY A 31 -3.74 -3.80 -4.46
CA GLY A 31 -2.29 -3.56 -4.32
C GLY A 31 -1.85 -2.09 -4.41
N LYS A 32 -2.74 -1.11 -4.21
CA LYS A 32 -2.39 0.34 -4.21
C LYS A 32 -1.24 0.67 -3.27
N THR A 33 -1.38 0.29 -2.00
CA THR A 33 -0.36 0.50 -0.97
C THR A 33 0.95 -0.16 -1.39
N THR A 34 0.91 -1.40 -1.89
CA THR A 34 2.10 -2.11 -2.38
C THR A 34 2.81 -1.36 -3.52
N PHE A 35 2.06 -0.85 -4.49
CA PHE A 35 2.61 -0.10 -5.62
C PHE A 35 3.18 1.26 -5.16
N ALA A 36 2.45 2.00 -4.33
CA ALA A 36 2.89 3.26 -3.75
C ALA A 36 4.14 3.08 -2.87
N THR A 37 4.20 2.02 -2.06
CA THR A 37 5.36 1.66 -1.25
C THR A 37 6.59 1.37 -2.13
N ARG A 38 6.41 0.68 -3.26
CA ARG A 38 7.51 0.43 -4.21
C ARG A 38 8.08 1.74 -4.77
N ILE A 39 7.22 2.69 -5.10
CA ILE A 39 7.64 4.05 -5.55
C ILE A 39 8.35 4.78 -4.41
N TYR A 40 7.75 4.81 -3.23
CA TYR A 40 8.22 5.58 -2.09
C TYR A 40 9.64 5.20 -1.65
N TYR A 41 9.98 3.91 -1.72
CA TYR A 41 11.32 3.40 -1.39
C TYR A 41 12.28 3.34 -2.60
N ASP A 42 11.85 3.77 -3.78
CA ASP A 42 12.71 3.76 -4.97
C ASP A 42 13.93 4.68 -4.76
N PRO A 43 15.16 4.26 -5.13
CA PRO A 43 16.36 5.07 -4.96
C PRO A 43 16.28 6.47 -5.58
N VAL A 44 15.56 6.64 -6.69
CA VAL A 44 15.37 7.95 -7.34
C VAL A 44 14.52 8.86 -6.45
N ILE A 45 13.46 8.33 -5.84
CA ILE A 45 12.65 9.07 -4.86
C ILE A 45 13.45 9.37 -3.59
N VAL A 46 14.20 8.38 -3.11
CA VAL A 46 15.00 8.50 -1.89
C VAL A 46 16.08 9.58 -2.00
N SER A 47 16.70 9.72 -3.17
CA SER A 47 17.71 10.75 -3.42
C SER A 47 17.13 12.12 -3.75
N ARG A 48 15.86 12.19 -4.18
CA ARG A 48 15.24 13.42 -4.66
C ARG A 48 14.63 14.30 -3.58
N PHE A 49 14.12 13.71 -2.49
CA PHE A 49 13.38 14.42 -1.43
C PHE A 49 14.12 14.42 -0.10
N ASP A 50 14.21 15.59 0.54
CA ASP A 50 14.93 15.81 1.80
C ASP A 50 14.24 15.13 2.99
N THR A 51 12.91 15.09 2.95
CA THR A 51 12.09 14.41 3.96
C THR A 51 10.93 13.69 3.29
N ARG A 52 10.53 12.55 3.85
CA ARG A 52 9.48 11.72 3.28
C ARG A 52 8.53 11.21 4.37
N PRO A 53 7.61 12.02 4.90
CA PRO A 53 6.65 11.54 5.89
C PRO A 53 5.68 10.53 5.28
N MET A 54 5.26 9.53 6.06
CA MET A 54 4.24 8.56 5.63
C MET A 54 3.20 8.39 6.72
N VAL A 55 1.93 8.29 6.32
CA VAL A 55 0.82 8.05 7.23
C VAL A 55 -0.27 7.21 6.57
N THR A 56 -0.89 6.31 7.33
CA THR A 56 -2.08 5.56 6.91
C THR A 56 -3.31 6.17 7.58
N VAL A 57 -4.36 6.42 6.80
CA VAL A 57 -5.62 6.99 7.29
C VAL A 57 -6.57 5.86 7.64
N SER A 58 -6.93 5.74 8.92
CA SER A 58 -7.99 4.82 9.34
C SER A 58 -9.37 5.33 8.95
N GLN A 59 -10.34 4.40 8.77
CA GLN A 59 -11.76 4.75 8.62
C GLN A 59 -12.25 5.68 9.73
N GLU A 60 -11.82 5.40 10.97
CA GLU A 60 -11.99 6.33 12.08
C GLU A 60 -10.95 7.44 11.92
N PHE A 61 -11.37 8.51 11.25
CA PHE A 61 -10.52 9.63 10.93
C PHE A 61 -10.28 10.50 12.18
N TYR A 62 -9.02 10.63 12.59
CA TYR A 62 -8.62 11.50 13.69
C TYR A 62 -7.43 12.36 13.26
N VAL A 63 -7.67 13.64 13.01
CA VAL A 63 -6.67 14.64 12.61
C VAL A 63 -5.40 14.54 13.46
N ARG A 64 -5.57 14.47 14.80
CA ARG A 64 -4.47 14.31 15.75
C ARG A 64 -3.55 13.13 15.44
N ARG A 65 -4.09 11.95 15.12
CA ARG A 65 -3.28 10.75 14.84
C ARG A 65 -2.47 10.93 13.57
N LEU A 66 -3.03 11.61 12.57
CA LEU A 66 -2.35 11.87 11.31
C LEU A 66 -1.19 12.86 11.49
N LEU A 67 -1.45 13.96 12.21
CA LEU A 67 -0.43 14.95 12.56
C LEU A 67 0.72 14.30 13.33
N LEU A 68 0.42 13.46 14.33
CA LEU A 68 1.43 12.73 15.08
C LEU A 68 2.21 11.73 14.21
N GLY A 69 1.53 10.98 13.34
CA GLY A 69 2.17 10.03 12.42
C GLY A 69 3.15 10.72 11.46
N LEU A 70 2.75 11.86 10.89
CA LEU A 70 3.59 12.66 10.02
C LEU A 70 4.74 13.32 10.77
N LEU A 71 4.49 13.91 11.94
CA LEU A 71 5.51 14.54 12.78
C LEU A 71 6.60 13.56 13.22
N ASN A 72 6.21 12.34 13.58
CA ASN A 72 7.15 11.30 14.00
C ASN A 72 8.13 10.93 12.89
N SER A 73 7.73 11.13 11.63
CA SER A 73 8.58 10.86 10.47
C SER A 73 9.57 12.00 10.18
N ILE A 74 9.40 13.19 10.76
CA ILE A 74 10.20 14.40 10.48
C ILE A 74 11.13 14.75 11.65
N THR A 75 10.68 14.53 12.89
CA THR A 75 11.40 14.89 14.11
C THR A 75 11.22 13.83 15.18
N SER A 76 12.25 13.56 15.98
CA SER A 76 12.09 12.77 17.20
C SER A 76 11.12 13.48 18.15
N ILE A 77 9.95 12.89 18.34
CA ILE A 77 8.89 13.43 19.19
C ILE A 77 9.33 13.34 20.66
N PRO A 78 9.44 14.45 21.41
CA PRO A 78 9.58 14.41 22.86
C PRO A 78 8.31 13.81 23.49
N ARG A 79 8.43 13.11 24.63
CA ARG A 79 7.30 12.45 25.30
C ARG A 79 6.18 13.41 25.76
N GLU A 80 6.43 14.73 25.73
CA GLU A 80 5.54 15.79 26.24
C GLU A 80 4.50 16.29 25.22
N ILE A 81 4.44 15.74 24.00
CA ILE A 81 3.45 16.15 22.98
C ILE A 81 1.99 15.87 23.40
N CYS A 82 1.75 15.03 24.41
CA CYS A 82 0.40 14.66 24.84
C CYS A 82 -0.53 15.85 25.16
N ASN A 83 0.02 17.01 25.55
CA ASN A 83 -0.74 18.20 25.93
C ASN A 83 -0.89 19.25 24.81
N GLU A 84 -0.26 19.07 23.65
CA GLU A 84 -0.36 20.02 22.54
C GLU A 84 -1.72 19.92 21.85
N SER A 85 -2.31 21.06 21.49
CA SER A 85 -3.52 21.11 20.66
C SER A 85 -3.23 20.70 19.22
N ASP A 86 -4.26 20.28 18.47
CA ASP A 86 -4.08 19.87 17.07
C ASP A 86 -3.57 21.01 16.19
N GLY A 87 -3.91 22.26 16.51
CA GLY A 87 -3.33 23.44 15.84
C GLY A 87 -1.83 23.61 16.09
N GLN A 88 -1.35 23.33 17.32
CA GLN A 88 0.08 23.36 17.64
C GLN A 88 0.82 22.24 16.90
N LEU A 89 0.24 21.05 16.83
CA LEU A 89 0.78 19.92 16.04
C LEU A 89 0.88 20.27 14.55
N ALA A 90 -0.18 20.87 13.99
CA ALA A 90 -0.21 21.32 12.60
C ALA A 90 0.88 22.36 12.31
N ASP A 91 1.05 23.34 13.21
CA ASP A 91 2.10 24.36 13.10
C ASP A 91 3.50 23.76 13.15
N ARG A 92 3.74 22.79 14.03
CA ARG A 92 5.02 22.06 14.10
C ARG A 92 5.29 21.29 12.82
N LEU A 93 4.28 20.60 12.30
CA LEU A 93 4.38 19.84 11.05
C LEU A 93 4.75 20.79 9.90
N ARG A 94 4.01 21.89 9.76
CA ARG A 94 4.27 22.91 8.75
C ARG A 94 5.68 23.50 8.86
N LYS A 95 6.13 23.84 10.06
CA LYS A 95 7.50 24.34 10.31
C LYS A 95 8.57 23.29 9.99
N GLY A 96 8.32 22.02 10.26
CA GLY A 96 9.23 20.92 9.94
C GLY A 96 9.36 20.63 8.44
N LEU A 97 8.32 20.93 7.66
CA LEU A 97 8.30 20.79 6.20
C LEU A 97 8.85 22.02 5.47
N LYS A 98 8.69 23.22 6.05
CA LYS A 98 9.04 24.48 5.41
C LYS A 98 10.50 24.54 4.94
N GLY A 99 10.70 24.98 3.71
CA GLY A 99 12.01 25.10 3.06
C GLY A 99 12.60 23.76 2.59
N ARG A 100 12.01 22.63 2.96
CA ARG A 100 12.47 21.29 2.55
C ARG A 100 11.62 20.79 1.39
N ARG A 101 12.25 20.06 0.49
CA ARG A 101 11.56 19.35 -0.57
C ARG A 101 11.06 18.02 -0.01
N TYR A 102 9.75 17.90 0.16
CA TYR A 102 9.15 16.72 0.77
C TYR A 102 8.35 15.86 -0.21
N LEU A 103 8.29 14.56 0.07
CA LEU A 103 7.28 13.65 -0.47
C LEU A 103 6.46 13.07 0.69
N ILE A 104 5.22 13.53 0.85
CA ILE A 104 4.33 12.94 1.86
C ILE A 104 3.56 11.79 1.21
N PHE A 105 3.59 10.61 1.82
CA PHE A 105 2.77 9.48 1.41
C PHE A 105 1.57 9.32 2.35
N ILE A 106 0.37 9.57 1.83
CA ILE A 106 -0.91 9.39 2.53
C ILE A 106 -1.59 8.15 1.98
N ASP A 107 -1.71 7.12 2.82
CA ASP A 107 -2.24 5.83 2.43
C ASP A 107 -3.71 5.65 2.87
N ASP A 108 -4.54 5.18 1.95
CA ASP A 108 -5.97 4.81 2.10
C ASP A 108 -6.84 5.96 2.64
N ILE A 109 -6.83 7.14 1.99
CA ILE A 109 -7.72 8.26 2.36
C ILE A 109 -9.18 8.00 1.93
N TRP A 110 -10.14 8.28 2.83
CA TRP A 110 -11.54 7.87 2.68
C TRP A 110 -12.48 8.96 2.17
N SER A 111 -12.22 10.23 2.46
CA SER A 111 -13.14 11.32 2.14
C SER A 111 -12.43 12.64 1.80
N THR A 112 -13.16 13.59 1.22
CA THR A 112 -12.70 14.93 0.87
C THR A 112 -12.51 15.81 2.11
N GLU A 113 -13.31 15.61 3.14
CA GLU A 113 -13.19 16.30 4.43
C GLU A 113 -11.88 15.92 5.12
N ALA A 114 -11.55 14.63 5.11
CA ALA A 114 -10.28 14.13 5.63
C ALA A 114 -9.08 14.78 4.94
N TRP A 115 -9.18 15.03 3.63
CA TRP A 115 -8.16 15.74 2.87
C TRP A 115 -8.09 17.23 3.25
N ASP A 116 -9.24 17.90 3.37
CA ASP A 116 -9.34 19.31 3.72
C ASP A 116 -8.75 19.62 5.09
N ASP A 117 -8.95 18.74 6.06
CA ASP A 117 -8.40 18.86 7.41
C ASP A 117 -6.87 18.78 7.44
N MET A 118 -6.24 18.12 6.46
CA MET A 118 -4.79 17.94 6.39
C MET A 118 -4.09 18.93 5.47
N LYS A 119 -4.70 19.31 4.35
CA LYS A 119 -4.01 20.01 3.26
C LYS A 119 -3.39 21.34 3.70
N LEU A 120 -3.98 22.01 4.70
CA LEU A 120 -3.50 23.29 5.24
C LEU A 120 -2.16 23.18 5.99
N CYS A 121 -1.76 21.97 6.38
CA CYS A 121 -0.49 21.72 7.05
C CYS A 121 0.70 21.65 6.08
N PHE A 122 0.45 21.54 4.77
CA PHE A 122 1.48 21.29 3.77
C PHE A 122 1.88 22.59 3.07
N PRO A 123 3.06 23.17 3.35
CA PRO A 123 3.49 24.41 2.72
C PRO A 123 3.90 24.17 1.26
N ASP A 124 3.47 25.05 0.35
CA ASP A 124 4.03 25.13 -1.00
C ASP A 124 5.07 26.25 -1.07
N ASP A 125 6.35 25.86 -1.00
CA ASP A 125 7.48 26.78 -1.10
C ASP A 125 8.06 26.84 -2.53
N GLY A 126 7.36 26.29 -3.54
CA GLY A 126 7.83 26.30 -4.93
C GLY A 126 9.13 25.50 -5.14
N ASN A 127 9.34 24.45 -4.33
CA ASN A 127 10.57 23.65 -4.34
C ASN A 127 10.40 22.26 -4.98
N GLY A 128 9.23 22.00 -5.57
CA GLY A 128 8.87 20.74 -6.22
C GLY A 128 8.51 19.64 -5.23
N SER A 129 7.89 20.00 -4.10
CA SER A 129 7.33 19.04 -3.15
C SER A 129 6.12 18.31 -3.75
N ARG A 130 5.85 17.11 -3.23
CA ARG A 130 4.82 16.21 -3.76
C ARG A 130 4.05 15.53 -2.63
N ILE A 131 2.82 15.14 -2.92
CA ILE A 131 2.01 14.28 -2.07
C ILE A 131 1.63 13.06 -2.90
N LEU A 132 2.05 11.88 -2.47
CA LEU A 132 1.61 10.60 -3.01
C LEU A 132 0.40 10.15 -2.20
N LEU A 133 -0.71 9.88 -2.88
CA LEU A 133 -1.99 9.58 -2.23
C LEU A 133 -2.55 8.27 -2.78
N THR A 134 -2.97 7.35 -1.92
CA THR A 134 -3.75 6.17 -2.34
C THR A 134 -5.18 6.28 -1.82
N THR A 135 -6.15 5.89 -2.64
CA THR A 135 -7.56 5.86 -2.23
C THR A 135 -8.36 4.84 -3.04
N ARG A 136 -9.52 4.46 -2.52
CA ARG A 136 -10.52 3.67 -3.26
C ARG A 136 -11.53 4.57 -3.98
N ASN A 137 -11.62 5.83 -3.59
CA ASN A 137 -12.61 6.76 -4.10
C ASN A 137 -11.97 7.67 -5.17
N THR A 138 -12.48 7.58 -6.40
CA THR A 138 -12.03 8.40 -7.52
C THR A 138 -12.28 9.90 -7.27
N GLU A 139 -13.41 10.25 -6.65
CA GLU A 139 -13.77 11.63 -6.34
C GLU A 139 -12.77 12.27 -5.38
N VAL A 140 -12.33 11.54 -4.35
CA VAL A 140 -11.32 12.03 -3.39
C VAL A 140 -9.99 12.30 -4.09
N ALA A 141 -9.58 11.42 -5.01
CA ALA A 141 -8.36 11.60 -5.78
C ALA A 141 -8.42 12.82 -6.70
N GLU A 142 -9.55 13.02 -7.39
CA GLU A 142 -9.78 14.17 -8.26
C GLU A 142 -9.81 15.47 -7.44
N TYR A 143 -10.58 15.50 -6.36
CA TYR A 143 -10.67 16.66 -5.46
C TYR A 143 -9.29 17.05 -4.88
N ALA A 144 -8.51 16.07 -4.43
CA ALA A 144 -7.17 16.32 -3.90
C ALA A 144 -6.18 16.81 -4.98
N SER A 145 -6.39 16.42 -6.23
CA SER A 145 -5.55 16.80 -7.38
C SER A 145 -6.07 18.04 -8.11
N MET A 146 -6.83 18.92 -7.43
CA MET A 146 -7.43 20.12 -8.02
C MET A 146 -8.36 19.84 -9.21
N ASN A 147 -9.15 18.76 -9.09
CA ASN A 147 -10.05 18.22 -10.12
C ASN A 147 -9.37 17.72 -11.39
N GLU A 148 -8.04 17.50 -11.35
CA GLU A 148 -7.36 16.72 -12.38
C GLU A 148 -7.69 15.21 -12.20
N PRO A 149 -7.76 14.44 -13.30
CA PRO A 149 -7.99 13.00 -13.20
C PRO A 149 -6.87 12.32 -12.39
N PRO A 150 -7.16 11.23 -11.65
CA PRO A 150 -6.16 10.49 -10.92
C PRO A 150 -5.06 10.02 -11.84
N PHE A 151 -3.82 10.23 -11.40
CA PHE A 151 -2.65 9.96 -12.22
C PHE A 151 -2.55 8.48 -12.58
N HIS A 152 -2.86 7.58 -11.62
CA HIS A 152 -2.86 6.16 -11.88
C HIS A 152 -4.12 5.48 -11.35
N ARG A 153 -4.90 4.90 -12.28
CA ARG A 153 -5.98 3.98 -11.95
C ARG A 153 -5.46 2.55 -12.08
N MET A 154 -5.35 1.85 -10.95
CA MET A 154 -4.93 0.46 -10.94
C MET A 154 -5.97 -0.40 -11.63
N ARG A 155 -5.51 -1.20 -12.58
CA ARG A 155 -6.31 -2.25 -13.22
C ARG A 155 -6.09 -3.58 -12.53
N LEU A 156 -7.01 -4.51 -12.76
CA LEU A 156 -6.79 -5.91 -12.44
C LEU A 156 -5.60 -6.44 -13.23
N LEU A 157 -4.87 -7.35 -12.59
CA LEU A 157 -3.83 -8.12 -13.25
C LEU A 157 -4.47 -8.99 -14.33
N SER A 158 -3.81 -9.12 -15.47
CA SER A 158 -4.14 -10.15 -16.44
C SER A 158 -3.92 -11.54 -15.85
N PHE A 159 -4.41 -12.58 -16.51
CA PHE A 159 -4.16 -13.96 -16.10
C PHE A 159 -2.65 -14.24 -15.97
N ASP A 160 -1.86 -13.86 -16.97
CA ASP A 160 -0.42 -14.10 -16.98
C ASP A 160 0.31 -13.31 -15.90
N GLU A 161 -0.07 -12.06 -15.64
CA GLU A 161 0.50 -11.26 -14.55
C GLU A 161 0.13 -11.84 -13.17
N SER A 162 -1.13 -12.26 -13.01
CA SER A 162 -1.61 -12.92 -11.79
C SER A 162 -0.86 -14.23 -11.56
N TRP A 163 -0.65 -15.01 -12.62
CA TRP A 163 0.09 -16.26 -12.58
C TRP A 163 1.56 -16.04 -12.24
N ASN A 164 2.22 -15.09 -12.89
CA ASN A 164 3.61 -14.76 -12.58
C ASN A 164 3.77 -14.27 -11.15
N LEU A 165 2.82 -13.47 -10.65
CA LEU A 165 2.80 -13.03 -9.25
C LEU A 165 2.63 -14.22 -8.30
N PHE A 166 1.63 -15.06 -8.54
CA PHE A 166 1.40 -16.28 -7.76
C PHE A 166 2.64 -17.18 -7.78
N HIS A 167 3.16 -17.47 -8.96
CA HIS A 167 4.33 -18.31 -9.14
C HIS A 167 5.54 -17.71 -8.43
N SER A 168 5.73 -16.40 -8.49
CA SER A 168 6.82 -15.74 -7.79
C SER A 168 6.70 -15.85 -6.26
N LYS A 169 5.47 -15.76 -5.73
CA LYS A 169 5.21 -15.87 -4.29
C LYS A 169 5.32 -17.31 -3.78
N VAL A 170 4.95 -18.29 -4.60
CA VAL A 170 4.93 -19.70 -4.22
C VAL A 170 6.28 -20.37 -4.51
N PHE A 171 6.87 -20.16 -5.68
CA PHE A 171 7.99 -20.97 -6.17
C PHE A 171 9.36 -20.27 -6.18
N THR A 172 9.46 -18.97 -5.86
CA THR A 172 10.79 -18.31 -5.79
C THR A 172 11.48 -18.60 -4.46
N LYS A 173 12.75 -19.03 -4.52
CA LYS A 173 13.60 -19.52 -3.42
C LYS A 173 13.73 -18.66 -2.14
N LYS A 174 13.21 -17.43 -2.09
CA LYS A 174 13.22 -16.61 -0.87
C LYS A 174 12.08 -16.94 0.11
N GLU A 175 10.98 -17.54 -0.37
CA GLU A 175 9.79 -17.88 0.43
C GLU A 175 9.14 -19.20 -0.05
N GLY A 176 9.95 -20.19 -0.42
CA GLY A 176 9.57 -21.33 -1.26
C GLY A 176 8.55 -22.31 -0.68
N PHE A 177 7.71 -22.87 -1.57
CA PHE A 177 6.73 -23.92 -1.28
C PHE A 177 7.23 -25.35 -1.47
N LEU A 178 8.16 -25.62 -2.40
CA LEU A 178 8.42 -27.01 -2.82
C LEU A 178 9.88 -27.25 -3.21
N GLU A 179 10.71 -27.62 -2.23
CA GLU A 179 11.68 -28.68 -2.48
C GLU A 179 10.96 -29.99 -2.18
N VAL A 180 10.46 -30.66 -3.22
CA VAL A 180 9.99 -32.05 -3.07
C VAL A 180 11.25 -32.90 -2.90
N GLU A 181 11.73 -33.00 -1.67
CA GLU A 181 12.71 -34.01 -1.28
C GLU A 181 12.08 -35.39 -1.53
N LYS A 182 12.80 -36.25 -2.25
CA LYS A 182 12.29 -37.50 -2.85
C LYS A 182 11.82 -38.58 -1.85
N ASP A 183 11.90 -38.33 -0.55
CA ASP A 183 11.66 -39.33 0.52
C ASP A 183 10.58 -38.92 1.56
N LYS A 184 9.77 -37.87 1.33
CA LYS A 184 8.73 -37.46 2.29
C LYS A 184 7.37 -38.09 1.99
N ASN A 185 6.62 -38.40 3.06
CA ASN A 185 5.22 -38.84 2.97
C ASN A 185 4.39 -37.76 2.25
N LEU A 186 3.78 -38.14 1.13
CA LEU A 186 2.96 -37.25 0.31
C LEU A 186 1.82 -36.60 1.10
N GLU A 187 1.27 -37.27 2.10
CA GLU A 187 0.22 -36.74 2.97
C GLU A 187 0.72 -35.61 3.88
N GLU A 188 1.94 -35.72 4.41
CA GLU A 188 2.55 -34.67 5.23
C GLU A 188 2.97 -33.45 4.39
N VAL A 189 3.49 -33.70 3.19
CA VAL A 189 3.79 -32.64 2.21
C VAL A 189 2.52 -31.89 1.83
N ALA A 190 1.43 -32.62 1.51
CA ALA A 190 0.14 -32.03 1.18
C ALA A 190 -0.47 -31.24 2.36
N LYS A 191 -0.34 -31.75 3.58
CA LYS A 191 -0.84 -31.06 4.79
C LYS A 191 -0.08 -29.76 5.06
N LYS A 192 1.25 -29.79 4.99
CA LYS A 192 2.08 -28.58 5.15
C LYS A 192 1.80 -27.55 4.05
N CYS A 193 1.67 -28.02 2.82
CA CYS A 193 1.27 -27.20 1.67
C CYS A 193 -0.09 -26.53 1.93
N LEU A 194 -1.08 -27.25 2.47
CA LEU A 194 -2.39 -26.67 2.80
C LEU A 194 -2.30 -25.63 3.93
N GLU A 195 -1.53 -25.90 4.98
CA GLU A 195 -1.30 -24.96 6.10
C GLU A 195 -0.65 -23.66 5.61
N ASP A 196 0.38 -23.75 4.75
CA ASP A 196 1.05 -22.58 4.19
C ASP A 196 0.14 -21.77 3.22
N LEU A 197 -0.77 -22.44 2.50
CA LEU A 197 -1.76 -21.76 1.64
C LEU A 197 -2.80 -21.01 2.47
N ILE A 198 -3.11 -21.50 3.68
CA ILE A 198 -3.99 -20.84 4.64
C ILE A 198 -3.30 -19.62 5.25
N ASP A 199 -2.05 -19.75 5.70
CA ASP A 199 -1.28 -18.64 6.29
C ASP A 199 -1.12 -17.47 5.32
N ARG A 200 -1.01 -17.75 4.02
CA ARG A 200 -0.90 -16.73 2.97
C ARG A 200 -2.24 -16.24 2.43
N SER A 201 -3.36 -16.62 3.05
CA SER A 201 -4.73 -16.24 2.66
C SER A 201 -5.12 -16.61 1.22
N LEU A 202 -4.50 -17.66 0.67
CA LEU A 202 -4.79 -18.17 -0.68
C LEU A 202 -5.91 -19.22 -0.65
N VAL A 203 -6.03 -19.94 0.47
CA VAL A 203 -7.10 -20.90 0.75
C VAL A 203 -7.64 -20.62 2.15
N PHE A 204 -8.94 -20.43 2.29
CA PHE A 204 -9.59 -20.28 3.59
C PHE A 204 -10.09 -21.65 4.05
N ALA A 205 -9.47 -22.22 5.08
CA ALA A 205 -9.97 -23.45 5.70
C ALA A 205 -11.08 -23.13 6.70
N ASP A 206 -12.20 -23.84 6.57
CA ASP A 206 -13.26 -23.86 7.56
C ASP A 206 -12.98 -25.00 8.56
N LYS A 207 -12.49 -24.61 9.74
CA LYS A 207 -12.18 -25.50 10.86
C LYS A 207 -13.46 -25.71 11.68
N GLY A 208 -14.34 -26.59 11.22
CA GLY A 208 -15.55 -26.93 11.96
C GLY A 208 -15.27 -27.49 13.37
N SER A 209 -16.17 -27.20 14.32
CA SER A 209 -16.10 -27.62 15.73
C SER A 209 -16.20 -29.13 15.91
N THR A 210 -15.08 -29.85 15.76
CA THR A 210 -14.95 -31.22 16.26
C THR A 210 -13.68 -31.36 17.09
N ARG A 211 -13.76 -32.22 18.11
CA ARG A 211 -12.79 -32.44 19.19
C ARG A 211 -11.32 -32.69 18.75
N ASN A 212 -11.07 -32.88 17.45
CA ASN A 212 -9.75 -33.18 16.88
C ASN A 212 -9.24 -32.14 15.85
N GLY A 213 -9.92 -31.01 15.65
CA GLY A 213 -9.39 -29.89 14.84
C GLY A 213 -9.13 -30.18 13.34
N LYS A 214 -9.69 -31.24 12.77
CA LYS A 214 -9.49 -31.59 11.35
C LYS A 214 -10.28 -30.66 10.42
N ILE A 215 -9.61 -30.14 9.39
CA ILE A 215 -10.21 -29.33 8.32
C ILE A 215 -11.18 -30.21 7.52
N LYS A 216 -12.46 -29.82 7.43
CA LYS A 216 -13.48 -30.54 6.65
C LYS A 216 -13.77 -29.91 5.30
N THR A 217 -13.65 -28.58 5.23
CA THR A 217 -14.02 -27.79 4.05
C THR A 217 -12.99 -26.67 3.89
N CYS A 218 -12.62 -26.38 2.64
CA CYS A 218 -11.78 -25.22 2.31
C CYS A 218 -12.44 -24.42 1.19
N LYS A 219 -12.31 -23.10 1.25
CA LYS A 219 -12.74 -22.16 0.22
C LYS A 219 -11.49 -21.64 -0.47
N MET A 220 -11.41 -21.89 -1.76
CA MET A 220 -10.27 -21.49 -2.59
C MET A 220 -10.59 -20.16 -3.26
N HIS A 221 -9.59 -19.27 -3.36
CA HIS A 221 -9.75 -18.05 -4.14
C HIS A 221 -10.05 -18.39 -5.63
N ASP A 222 -10.95 -17.64 -6.28
CA ASP A 222 -11.46 -17.97 -7.63
C ASP A 222 -10.36 -18.16 -8.69
N LEU A 223 -9.24 -17.45 -8.54
CA LEU A 223 -8.05 -17.59 -9.40
C LEU A 223 -7.35 -18.95 -9.25
N LEU A 224 -7.24 -19.48 -8.03
CA LEU A 224 -6.70 -20.81 -7.76
C LEU A 224 -7.70 -21.90 -8.21
N HIS A 225 -9.00 -21.66 -8.06
CA HIS A 225 -10.03 -22.57 -8.54
C HIS A 225 -10.00 -22.70 -10.07
N GLY A 226 -9.90 -21.58 -10.79
CA GLY A 226 -9.76 -21.58 -12.25
C GLY A 226 -8.48 -22.26 -12.75
N PHE A 227 -7.41 -22.25 -11.96
CA PHE A 227 -6.19 -23.00 -12.24
C PHE A 227 -6.39 -24.51 -12.07
N CYS A 228 -6.93 -24.96 -10.93
CA CYS A 228 -7.18 -26.37 -10.66
C CYS A 228 -8.09 -27.00 -11.73
N LEU A 229 -9.10 -26.27 -12.20
CA LEU A 229 -9.99 -26.74 -13.26
C LEU A 229 -9.29 -26.95 -14.61
N ARG A 230 -8.32 -26.12 -14.98
CA ARG A 230 -7.59 -26.25 -16.25
C ARG A 230 -6.53 -27.36 -16.20
N GLU A 231 -5.82 -27.49 -15.09
CA GLU A 231 -4.84 -28.58 -14.93
C GLU A 231 -5.51 -29.94 -14.78
N ALA A 232 -6.72 -30.02 -14.18
CA ALA A 232 -7.50 -31.25 -14.15
C ALA A 232 -8.04 -31.70 -15.52
N GLN A 233 -7.94 -30.84 -16.55
CA GLN A 233 -8.34 -31.12 -17.93
C GLN A 233 -7.15 -31.49 -18.83
N ARG A 234 -5.92 -31.49 -18.30
CA ARG A 234 -4.69 -31.96 -18.96
C ARG A 234 -4.40 -33.41 -18.60
#